data_AF-X1J6C0-F1
#
_entry.id   AF-X1J6C0-F1
#
_cell.length_a   1.000
_cell.length_b   1.000
_cell.length_c   1.000
_cell.angle_alpha   90.00
_cell.angle_beta   90.00
_cell.angle_gamma   90.00
#
_symmetry.space_group_name_H-M   'P 1'
#
loop_
_entity.id
_entity.type
_entity.pdbx_description
1 polymer ?
#
loop_
_entity_poly.entity_id
_entity_poly.type
_entity_poly.pdbx_seq_one_letter_code
_entity_poly.pdbx_strand_id
1 'polypeptide(L)'
;NYNEKNLTFDKAGSFLCGMNGCGKTNLLESIYILVYGKSFKTINPEELVMHSKDFFRIKGFFNGTHKKKIEFRFSHGKKKILINDVEITNMKELIGNVALILLSLNDINLITGEPAMRRRFLDSLLSLLFPDYLSDLLDYRRVLRQRNKVLYLRKIGRRDDISGIDGWTEELVQIGSRIIKRRLSIMKDLNECASFYYTLFSPQEDRLSVEYALSFQLNESIKESFNESINKRREEELEKGMTLTGPHRDEL
;
A
#
# COMPACT_ATOMS: atom_id res chain seq x y z
N ASN A 1 -13.34 17.74 -14.45
CA ASN A 1 -12.97 17.85 -15.89
C ASN A 1 -13.81 17.00 -16.85
N TYR A 2 -14.39 15.87 -16.44
CA TYR A 2 -15.17 15.01 -17.35
C TYR A 2 -16.63 14.91 -16.86
N ASN A 3 -17.58 15.42 -17.64
CA ASN A 3 -19.02 15.25 -17.37
C ASN A 3 -19.44 13.81 -17.69
N GLU A 4 -19.27 13.43 -18.96
CA GLU A 4 -19.43 12.07 -19.46
C GLU A 4 -18.46 11.89 -20.63
N LYS A 5 -17.70 10.78 -20.63
CA LYS A 5 -16.79 10.46 -21.73
C LYS A 5 -16.55 8.97 -21.82
N ASN A 6 -16.64 8.44 -23.03
CA ASN A 6 -16.21 7.08 -23.37
C ASN A 6 -14.90 7.17 -24.15
N LEU A 7 -13.91 6.38 -23.73
CA LEU A 7 -12.58 6.35 -24.33
C LEU A 7 -12.20 4.90 -24.63
N THR A 8 -11.49 4.71 -25.73
CA THR A 8 -10.89 3.43 -26.11
C THR A 8 -9.40 3.65 -26.28
N PHE A 9 -8.61 2.74 -25.74
CA PHE A 9 -7.15 2.81 -25.76
C PHE A 9 -6.60 1.74 -26.68
N ASP A 10 -5.58 2.11 -27.45
CA ASP A 10 -4.88 1.19 -28.33
C ASP A 10 -3.91 0.30 -27.54
N LYS A 11 -3.70 -0.94 -28.00
CA LYS A 11 -2.80 -1.91 -27.37
C LYS A 11 -1.33 -1.50 -27.50
N ALA A 12 -0.96 -0.76 -28.54
CA ALA A 12 0.39 -0.26 -28.76
C ALA A 12 0.74 0.92 -27.83
N GLY A 13 -0.26 1.52 -27.18
CA GLY A 13 -0.10 2.68 -26.31
C GLY A 13 -0.99 3.84 -26.73
N SER A 14 -1.05 4.86 -25.89
CA SER A 14 -1.88 6.04 -26.16
C SER A 14 -1.23 7.29 -25.58
N PHE A 15 -1.19 8.36 -26.36
CA PHE A 15 -0.70 9.66 -25.93
C PHE A 15 -1.87 10.56 -25.53
N LEU A 16 -1.80 11.12 -24.32
CA LEU A 16 -2.78 12.06 -23.82
C LEU A 16 -2.22 13.48 -23.92
N CYS A 17 -2.60 14.21 -24.96
CA CYS A 17 -2.13 15.56 -25.23
C CYS A 17 -3.17 16.63 -24.86
N GLY A 18 -2.70 17.81 -24.47
CA GLY A 18 -3.55 18.97 -24.16
C GLY A 18 -2.89 19.92 -23.16
N MET A 19 -3.50 21.09 -22.96
CA MET A 19 -3.00 22.10 -22.01
C MET A 19 -2.98 21.59 -20.56
N ASN A 20 -2.21 22.25 -19.70
CA ASN A 20 -2.26 21.98 -18.26
C ASN A 20 -3.68 22.27 -17.72
N GLY A 21 -4.14 21.45 -16.77
CA GLY A 21 -5.49 21.56 -16.21
C GLY A 21 -6.62 20.99 -17.06
N CYS A 22 -6.37 20.47 -18.27
CA CYS A 22 -7.44 19.93 -19.13
C CYS A 22 -8.00 18.56 -18.67
N GLY A 23 -7.42 17.95 -17.64
CA GLY A 23 -7.89 16.69 -17.05
C GLY A 23 -7.08 15.44 -17.39
N LYS A 24 -5.93 15.55 -18.08
CA LYS A 24 -5.04 14.41 -18.38
C LYS A 24 -4.77 13.53 -17.16
N THR A 25 -4.38 14.16 -16.05
CA THR A 25 -4.09 13.45 -14.81
C THR A 25 -5.36 12.88 -14.15
N ASN A 26 -6.52 13.54 -14.30
CA ASN A 26 -7.79 13.02 -13.80
C ASN A 26 -8.22 11.75 -14.55
N LEU A 27 -7.88 11.64 -15.84
CA LEU A 27 -8.09 10.41 -16.60
C LEU A 27 -7.19 9.27 -16.08
N LEU A 28 -5.90 9.52 -15.88
CA LEU A 28 -5.00 8.51 -15.28
C LEU A 28 -5.45 8.11 -13.87
N GLU A 29 -5.92 9.07 -13.08
CA GLU A 29 -6.51 8.86 -11.77
C GLU A 29 -7.76 7.98 -11.82
N SER A 30 -8.61 8.15 -12.84
CA SER A 30 -9.78 7.28 -13.01
C SER A 30 -9.40 5.82 -13.28
N ILE A 31 -8.35 5.59 -14.09
CA ILE A 31 -7.81 4.24 -14.37
C ILE A 31 -7.22 3.66 -13.08
N TYR A 32 -6.46 4.45 -12.33
CA TYR A 32 -5.90 4.02 -11.04
C TYR A 32 -6.99 3.67 -10.02
N ILE A 33 -8.07 4.45 -9.94
CA ILE A 33 -9.22 4.16 -9.07
C ILE A 33 -9.88 2.83 -9.45
N LEU A 34 -10.01 2.51 -10.74
CA LEU A 34 -10.55 1.20 -11.15
C LEU A 34 -9.69 0.04 -10.66
N VAL A 35 -8.37 0.19 -10.63
CA VAL A 35 -7.45 -0.90 -10.26
C VAL A 35 -7.25 -1.01 -8.75
N TYR A 36 -7.19 0.13 -8.05
CA TYR A 36 -6.83 0.18 -6.62
C TYR A 36 -7.98 0.61 -5.70
N GLY A 37 -9.11 1.03 -6.25
CA GLY A 37 -10.29 1.49 -5.52
C GLY A 37 -10.09 2.75 -4.69
N LYS A 38 -9.05 3.54 -4.98
CA LYS A 38 -8.69 4.80 -4.31
C LYS A 38 -7.96 5.73 -5.27
N SER A 39 -7.93 7.03 -4.97
CA SER A 39 -7.11 7.99 -5.69
C SER A 39 -5.64 7.91 -5.27
N PHE A 40 -4.73 8.26 -6.18
CA PHE A 40 -3.31 8.48 -5.87
C PHE A 40 -2.99 9.92 -5.45
N LYS A 41 -3.94 10.86 -5.57
CA LYS A 41 -3.77 12.28 -5.20
C LYS A 41 -4.43 12.64 -3.88
N THR A 42 -5.62 12.10 -3.61
CA THR A 42 -6.42 12.43 -2.42
C THR A 42 -6.87 11.19 -1.68
N ILE A 43 -6.97 11.33 -0.35
CA ILE A 43 -7.56 10.33 0.53
C ILE A 43 -9.08 10.51 0.68
N ASN A 44 -9.62 11.66 0.26
CA ASN A 44 -11.04 11.98 0.36
C ASN A 44 -11.72 11.81 -1.01
N PRO A 45 -12.52 10.74 -1.22
CA PRO A 45 -13.20 10.53 -2.49
C PRO A 45 -14.24 11.60 -2.83
N GLU A 46 -14.71 12.40 -1.86
CA GLU A 46 -15.65 13.50 -2.12
C GLU A 46 -15.03 14.58 -3.00
N GLU A 47 -13.71 14.80 -2.88
CA GLU A 47 -12.97 15.76 -3.72
C GLU A 47 -12.91 15.35 -5.20
N LEU A 48 -13.21 14.08 -5.50
CA LEU A 48 -13.27 13.56 -6.86
C LEU A 48 -14.63 13.80 -7.52
N VAL A 49 -15.66 14.11 -6.73
CA VAL A 49 -17.00 14.43 -7.23
C VAL A 49 -16.93 15.80 -7.89
N MET A 50 -17.52 15.91 -9.08
CA MET A 50 -17.60 17.20 -9.77
C MET A 50 -18.45 18.18 -8.96
N HIS A 51 -18.04 19.46 -8.95
CA HIS A 51 -18.84 20.53 -8.33
C HIS A 51 -20.30 20.50 -8.80
N SER A 52 -21.23 20.67 -7.86
CA SER A 52 -22.68 20.61 -8.09
C SER A 52 -23.20 19.25 -8.60
N LYS A 53 -22.47 18.16 -8.34
CA LYS A 53 -22.91 16.77 -8.53
C LYS A 53 -22.83 16.01 -7.21
N ASP A 54 -23.63 14.97 -7.07
CA ASP A 54 -23.69 14.15 -5.84
C ASP A 54 -23.01 12.78 -5.98
N PHE A 55 -22.48 12.49 -7.17
CA PHE A 55 -21.85 11.21 -7.48
C PHE A 55 -20.85 11.28 -8.63
N PHE A 56 -19.99 10.27 -8.72
CA PHE A 56 -19.27 9.94 -9.94
C PHE A 56 -19.27 8.43 -10.18
N ARG A 57 -19.06 8.05 -11.44
CA ARG A 57 -18.99 6.67 -11.90
C ARG A 57 -17.83 6.52 -12.86
N ILE A 58 -17.03 5.48 -12.65
CA ILE A 58 -15.95 5.09 -13.54
C ILE A 58 -16.18 3.64 -13.94
N LYS A 59 -16.02 3.34 -15.23
CA LYS A 59 -16.20 1.99 -15.77
C LYS A 59 -15.06 1.67 -16.72
N GLY A 60 -14.44 0.52 -16.51
CA GLY A 60 -13.34 0.04 -17.34
C GLY A 60 -13.58 -1.38 -17.83
N PHE A 61 -13.18 -1.61 -19.08
CA PHE A 61 -13.15 -2.93 -19.70
C PHE A 61 -11.68 -3.27 -20.01
N PHE A 62 -11.14 -4.26 -19.33
CA PHE A 62 -9.75 -4.65 -19.40
C PHE A 62 -9.63 -5.96 -20.19
N ASN A 63 -8.73 -5.94 -21.18
CA ASN A 63 -8.41 -7.10 -22.01
C ASN A 63 -7.06 -7.66 -21.53
N GLY A 64 -7.10 -8.62 -20.60
CA GLY A 64 -5.93 -9.42 -20.18
C GLY A 64 -6.13 -10.90 -20.50
N THR A 65 -5.50 -11.79 -19.72
CA THR A 65 -5.74 -13.25 -19.79
C THR A 65 -7.23 -13.60 -19.70
N HIS A 66 -7.96 -12.83 -18.89
CA HIS A 66 -9.41 -12.84 -18.84
C HIS A 66 -9.94 -11.42 -19.06
N LYS A 67 -11.04 -11.30 -19.80
CA LYS A 67 -11.77 -10.03 -19.91
C LYS A 67 -12.34 -9.68 -18.55
N LYS A 68 -12.13 -8.46 -18.09
CA LYS A 68 -12.65 -7.96 -16.82
C LYS A 68 -13.39 -6.65 -17.02
N LYS A 69 -14.56 -6.56 -16.40
CA LYS A 69 -15.34 -5.33 -16.30
C LYS A 69 -15.27 -4.87 -14.86
N ILE A 70 -14.68 -3.71 -14.63
CA ILE A 70 -14.61 -3.10 -13.29
C ILE A 70 -15.40 -1.81 -13.30
N GLU A 71 -16.20 -1.61 -12.28
CA GLU A 71 -16.99 -0.40 -12.10
C GLU A 71 -16.83 0.15 -10.70
N PHE A 72 -16.52 1.43 -10.59
CA PHE A 72 -16.43 2.17 -9.34
C PHE A 72 -17.52 3.25 -9.32
N ARG A 73 -18.32 3.26 -8.26
CA ARG A 73 -19.33 4.29 -7.99
C ARG A 73 -19.05 4.91 -6.65
N PHE A 74 -19.20 6.22 -6.56
CA PHE A 74 -19.19 6.93 -5.29
C PHE A 74 -20.33 7.94 -5.26
N SER A 75 -21.10 7.92 -4.17
CA SER A 75 -22.21 8.85 -3.96
C SER A 75 -22.50 8.98 -2.47
N HIS A 76 -22.71 10.20 -1.97
CA HIS A 76 -23.07 10.49 -0.58
C HIS A 76 -22.20 9.75 0.45
N GLY A 77 -20.87 9.80 0.30
CA GLY A 77 -19.92 9.13 1.18
C GLY A 77 -19.81 7.60 1.01
N LYS A 78 -20.65 6.98 0.17
CA LYS A 78 -20.66 5.53 -0.05
C LYS A 78 -19.94 5.18 -1.34
N LYS A 79 -18.95 4.30 -1.24
CA LYS A 79 -18.30 3.66 -2.39
C LYS A 79 -18.93 2.30 -2.68
N LYS A 80 -19.08 1.98 -3.96
CA LYS A 80 -19.53 0.67 -4.45
C LYS A 80 -18.65 0.25 -5.62
N ILE A 81 -18.10 -0.96 -5.54
CA ILE A 81 -17.20 -1.51 -6.55
C ILE A 81 -17.81 -2.80 -7.08
N LEU A 82 -17.85 -2.95 -8.41
CA LEU A 82 -18.36 -4.15 -9.05
C LEU A 82 -17.28 -4.74 -9.97
N ILE A 83 -17.13 -6.06 -9.92
CA ILE A 83 -16.33 -6.84 -10.86
C ILE A 83 -17.29 -7.76 -11.61
N ASN A 84 -17.33 -7.64 -12.94
CA ASN A 84 -18.25 -8.39 -13.80
C ASN A 84 -19.71 -8.30 -13.33
N ASP A 85 -20.14 -7.08 -12.97
CA ASP A 85 -21.48 -6.75 -12.47
C ASP A 85 -21.83 -7.34 -11.08
N VAL A 86 -20.89 -8.01 -10.41
CA VAL A 86 -21.04 -8.47 -9.03
C VAL A 86 -20.38 -7.47 -8.08
N GLU A 87 -21.13 -6.99 -7.09
CA GLU A 87 -20.60 -6.11 -6.05
C GLU A 87 -19.64 -6.86 -5.12
N ILE A 88 -18.43 -6.35 -4.98
CA ILE A 88 -17.43 -6.89 -4.05
C ILE A 88 -17.57 -6.21 -2.69
N THR A 89 -17.32 -6.96 -1.62
CA THR A 89 -17.36 -6.42 -0.26
C THR A 89 -15.97 -6.24 0.33
N ASN A 90 -14.97 -6.95 -0.21
CA ASN A 90 -13.60 -6.88 0.25
C ASN A 90 -12.67 -6.29 -0.83
N MET A 91 -11.87 -5.28 -0.45
CA MET A 91 -10.87 -4.69 -1.34
C MET A 91 -9.83 -5.71 -1.84
N LYS A 92 -9.59 -6.79 -1.09
CA LYS A 92 -8.71 -7.89 -1.52
C LYS A 92 -9.19 -8.52 -2.83
N GLU A 93 -10.50 -8.53 -3.08
CA GLU A 93 -11.08 -9.05 -4.33
C GLU A 93 -10.80 -8.16 -5.54
N LEU A 94 -10.42 -6.88 -5.33
CA LEU A 94 -10.09 -5.94 -6.41
C LEU A 94 -8.60 -6.00 -6.79
N ILE A 95 -7.72 -6.01 -5.80
CA ILE A 95 -6.27 -5.92 -6.03
C ILE A 95 -5.78 -7.16 -6.79
N GLY A 96 -4.88 -6.96 -7.76
CA GLY A 96 -4.35 -8.03 -8.61
C GLY A 96 -5.25 -8.40 -9.80
N ASN A 97 -6.45 -7.80 -9.93
CA ASN A 97 -7.28 -8.07 -11.10
C ASN A 97 -6.70 -7.52 -12.40
N VAL A 98 -6.03 -6.37 -12.29
CA VAL A 98 -5.36 -5.65 -13.37
C VAL A 98 -4.00 -5.23 -12.82
N ALA A 99 -2.92 -5.53 -13.52
CA ALA A 99 -1.60 -5.01 -13.19
C ALA A 99 -1.49 -3.57 -13.71
N LEU A 100 -1.25 -2.61 -12.81
CA LEU A 100 -1.06 -1.21 -13.15
C LEU A 100 0.11 -0.63 -12.38
N ILE A 101 1.11 -0.11 -13.08
CA ILE A 101 2.20 0.67 -12.48
C ILE A 101 1.97 2.12 -12.86
N LEU A 102 1.95 3.00 -11.86
CA LEU A 102 1.89 4.45 -12.06
C LEU A 102 3.29 5.01 -11.87
N LEU A 103 3.83 5.63 -12.90
CA LEU A 103 5.04 6.44 -12.81
C LEU A 103 4.65 7.91 -12.66
N SER A 104 5.25 8.59 -11.69
CA SER A 104 4.91 9.97 -11.35
C SER A 104 6.15 10.77 -10.93
N LEU A 105 6.07 12.10 -11.02
CA LEU A 105 7.14 12.97 -10.50
C LEU A 105 7.34 12.80 -8.98
N ASN A 106 6.32 12.35 -8.26
CA ASN A 106 6.41 12.10 -6.83
C ASN A 106 7.27 10.87 -6.49
N ASP A 107 7.66 10.07 -7.49
CA ASP A 107 8.46 8.87 -7.29
C ASP A 107 9.90 9.23 -6.86
N ILE A 108 10.34 10.48 -7.05
CA ILE A 108 11.60 10.99 -6.48
C ILE A 108 11.63 10.87 -4.94
N ASN A 109 10.46 10.93 -4.30
CA ASN A 109 10.33 10.76 -2.86
C ASN A 109 10.62 9.32 -2.39
N LEU A 110 10.77 8.36 -3.30
CA LEU A 110 11.31 7.05 -2.95
C LEU A 110 12.75 7.18 -2.46
N ILE A 111 13.52 8.11 -3.04
CA ILE A 111 14.92 8.36 -2.72
C ILE A 111 15.05 9.39 -1.60
N THR A 112 14.39 10.54 -1.74
CA THR A 112 14.59 11.69 -0.83
C THR A 112 13.56 11.76 0.30
N GLY A 113 12.51 10.93 0.24
CA GLY A 113 11.38 11.02 1.16
C GLY A 113 11.50 10.11 2.38
N GLU A 114 10.43 10.15 3.17
CA GLU A 114 10.30 9.42 4.43
C GLU A 114 10.27 7.89 4.25
N PRO A 115 10.72 7.11 5.25
CA PRO A 115 10.63 5.64 5.30
C PRO A 115 9.24 5.08 4.91
N ALA A 116 8.19 5.81 5.27
CA ALA A 116 6.82 5.42 4.99
C ALA A 116 6.49 5.37 3.49
N MET A 117 7.22 6.11 2.64
CA MET A 117 7.06 6.07 1.18
C MET A 117 7.66 4.80 0.61
N ARG A 118 8.89 4.44 1.01
CA ARG A 118 9.55 3.20 0.59
C ARG A 118 8.82 1.94 1.06
N ARG A 119 8.34 1.92 2.32
CA ARG A 119 7.47 0.83 2.80
C ARG A 119 6.17 0.72 1.98
N ARG A 120 5.56 1.84 1.59
CA ARG A 120 4.35 1.84 0.75
C ARG A 120 4.61 1.33 -0.66
N PHE A 121 5.75 1.69 -1.24
CA PHE A 121 6.20 1.16 -2.52
C PHE A 121 6.35 -0.36 -2.45
N LEU A 122 7.10 -0.85 -1.45
CA LEU A 122 7.34 -2.28 -1.25
C LEU A 122 6.04 -3.05 -0.97
N ASP A 123 5.17 -2.52 -0.11
CA ASP A 123 3.85 -3.10 0.18
C ASP A 123 2.99 -3.21 -1.08
N SER A 124 3.02 -2.19 -1.95
CA SER A 124 2.21 -2.16 -3.16
C SER A 124 2.71 -3.19 -4.17
N LEU A 125 4.02 -3.28 -4.36
CA LEU A 125 4.65 -4.28 -5.22
C LEU A 125 4.32 -5.71 -4.74
N LEU A 126 4.55 -6.00 -3.46
CA LEU A 126 4.31 -7.33 -2.90
C LEU A 126 2.82 -7.72 -2.90
N SER A 127 1.92 -6.76 -2.73
CA SER A 127 0.47 -7.01 -2.81
C SER A 127 0.01 -7.36 -4.23
N LEU A 128 0.72 -6.93 -5.26
CA LEU A 128 0.45 -7.31 -6.65
C LEU A 128 1.03 -8.69 -6.99
N LEU A 129 2.22 -8.99 -6.46
CA LEU A 129 2.92 -10.26 -6.72
C LEU A 129 2.34 -11.43 -5.92
N PHE A 130 1.87 -11.17 -4.70
CA PHE A 130 1.52 -12.21 -3.74
C PHE A 130 0.18 -11.90 -3.05
N PRO A 131 -0.92 -12.57 -3.45
CA PRO A 131 -2.24 -12.33 -2.84
C PRO A 131 -2.27 -12.53 -1.31
N ASP A 132 -1.55 -13.53 -0.80
CA ASP A 132 -1.45 -13.80 0.64
C ASP A 132 -0.77 -12.65 1.41
N TYR A 133 0.16 -11.94 0.77
CA TYR A 133 0.83 -10.79 1.39
C TYR A 133 -0.15 -9.66 1.65
N LEU A 134 -1.07 -9.38 0.72
CA LEU A 134 -2.11 -8.37 0.94
C LEU A 134 -3.01 -8.75 2.13
N SER A 135 -3.30 -10.04 2.28
CA SER A 135 -4.04 -10.53 3.43
C SER A 135 -3.31 -10.27 4.74
N ASP A 136 -2.06 -10.72 4.82
CA ASP A 136 -1.20 -10.51 5.99
C ASP A 136 -1.05 -9.01 6.31
N LEU A 137 -0.86 -8.15 5.30
CA LEU A 137 -0.70 -6.72 5.49
C LEU A 137 -1.95 -6.05 6.08
N LEU A 138 -3.13 -6.43 5.62
CA LEU A 138 -4.40 -5.89 6.12
C LEU A 138 -4.68 -6.36 7.55
N ASP A 139 -4.44 -7.64 7.83
CA ASP A 139 -4.63 -8.21 9.16
C ASP A 139 -3.60 -7.64 10.14
N TYR A 140 -2.33 -7.49 9.73
CA TYR A 140 -1.30 -6.82 10.52
C TYR A 140 -1.69 -5.39 10.88
N ARG A 141 -2.18 -4.60 9.93
CA ARG A 141 -2.64 -3.21 10.19
C ARG A 141 -3.81 -3.16 11.17
N ARG A 142 -4.72 -4.14 11.10
CA ARG A 142 -5.84 -4.28 12.05
C ARG A 142 -5.32 -4.57 13.45
N VAL A 143 -4.48 -5.59 13.60
CA VAL A 143 -3.90 -6.01 14.90
C VAL A 143 -3.06 -4.88 15.50
N LEU A 144 -2.20 -4.26 14.70
CA LEU A 144 -1.39 -3.11 15.12
C LEU A 144 -2.26 -1.96 15.64
N ARG A 145 -3.39 -1.66 14.96
CA ARG A 145 -4.31 -0.61 15.40
C ARG A 145 -4.97 -0.97 16.74
N GLN A 146 -5.41 -2.21 16.93
CA GLN A 146 -5.99 -2.65 18.20
C GLN A 146 -4.97 -2.59 19.34
N ARG A 147 -3.76 -3.10 19.11
CA ARG A 147 -2.65 -3.03 20.07
C ARG A 147 -2.31 -1.58 20.44
N ASN A 148 -2.14 -0.71 19.45
CA ASN A 148 -1.84 0.71 19.67
C ASN A 148 -2.97 1.44 20.39
N LYS A 149 -4.24 1.05 20.18
CA LYS A 149 -5.37 1.60 20.94
C LYS A 149 -5.24 1.28 22.43
N VAL A 150 -4.87 0.05 22.78
CA VAL A 150 -4.63 -0.34 24.18
C VAL A 150 -3.49 0.47 24.79
N LEU A 151 -2.35 0.53 24.11
CA LEU A 151 -1.17 1.29 24.55
C LEU A 151 -1.50 2.77 24.75
N TYR A 152 -2.20 3.39 23.78
CA TYR A 152 -2.58 4.79 23.85
C TYR A 152 -3.52 5.07 25.02
N LEU A 153 -4.54 4.23 25.25
CA LEU A 153 -5.47 4.40 26.37
C LEU A 153 -4.78 4.29 27.73
N ARG A 154 -3.77 3.41 27.84
CA ARG A 154 -2.93 3.30 29.03
C ARG A 154 -2.11 4.56 29.27
N LYS A 155 -1.44 5.06 28.23
CA LYS A 155 -0.65 6.30 28.30
C LYS A 155 -1.44 7.50 28.81
N ILE A 156 -2.70 7.66 28.36
CA ILE A 156 -3.54 8.79 28.77
C ILE A 156 -4.32 8.55 30.07
N GLY A 157 -4.01 7.48 30.82
CA GLY A 157 -4.65 7.16 32.10
C GLY A 157 -6.13 6.78 32.00
N ARG A 158 -6.62 6.45 30.79
CA ARG A 158 -8.03 6.02 30.58
C ARG A 158 -8.23 4.52 30.74
N ARG A 159 -7.15 3.76 30.90
CA ARG A 159 -7.18 2.31 31.11
C ARG A 159 -5.92 1.87 31.84
N ASP A 160 -6.06 1.34 33.05
CA ASP A 160 -4.91 0.78 33.78
C ASP A 160 -4.64 -0.68 33.42
N ASP A 161 -5.70 -1.41 33.06
CA ASP A 161 -5.60 -2.81 32.65
C ASP A 161 -5.10 -2.95 31.20
N ILE A 162 -3.99 -3.66 31.01
CA ILE A 162 -3.42 -3.97 29.69
C ILE A 162 -3.86 -5.34 29.16
N SER A 163 -4.91 -5.94 29.74
CA SER A 163 -5.43 -7.24 29.31
C SER A 163 -5.70 -7.29 27.81
N GLY A 164 -5.33 -8.43 27.23
CA GLY A 164 -5.40 -8.69 25.78
C GLY A 164 -4.20 -8.18 24.99
N ILE A 165 -3.30 -7.36 25.55
CA ILE A 165 -2.11 -6.90 24.81
C ILE A 165 -1.20 -8.06 24.39
N ASP A 166 -1.10 -9.10 25.21
CA ASP A 166 -0.25 -10.26 24.93
C ASP A 166 -0.78 -11.06 23.75
N GLY A 167 -2.09 -11.31 23.68
CA GLY A 167 -2.72 -11.96 22.52
C GLY A 167 -2.56 -11.15 21.23
N TRP A 168 -2.72 -9.82 21.30
CA TRP A 168 -2.42 -8.96 20.15
C TRP A 168 -0.94 -8.98 19.78
N THR A 169 -0.04 -9.10 20.75
CA THR A 169 1.41 -9.14 20.52
C THR A 169 1.80 -10.44 19.83
N GLU A 170 1.24 -11.57 20.25
CA GLU A 170 1.47 -12.87 19.59
C GLU A 170 0.98 -12.87 18.13
N GLU A 171 -0.25 -12.39 17.89
CA GLU A 171 -0.80 -12.28 16.53
C GLU A 171 0.02 -11.30 15.67
N LEU A 172 0.44 -10.15 16.24
CA LEU A 172 1.28 -9.16 15.57
C LEU A 172 2.62 -9.75 15.14
N VAL A 173 3.28 -10.48 16.04
CA VAL A 173 4.57 -11.14 15.76
C VAL A 173 4.38 -12.18 14.67
N GLN A 174 3.37 -13.05 14.79
CA GLN A 174 3.13 -14.12 13.82
C GLN A 174 2.89 -13.58 12.40
N ILE A 175 2.01 -12.59 12.24
CA ILE A 175 1.71 -12.00 10.93
C ILE A 175 2.88 -11.15 10.44
N GLY A 176 3.48 -10.34 11.32
CA GLY A 176 4.59 -9.46 10.96
C GLY A 176 5.84 -10.21 10.50
N SER A 177 6.12 -11.40 11.06
CA SER A 177 7.21 -12.26 10.58
C SER A 177 6.98 -12.77 9.16
N ARG A 178 5.73 -13.06 8.77
CA ARG A 178 5.40 -13.45 7.37
C ARG A 178 5.62 -12.28 6.40
N ILE A 179 5.22 -11.08 6.80
CA ILE A 179 5.47 -9.84 6.04
C ILE A 179 6.97 -9.63 5.84
N ILE A 180 7.75 -9.67 6.92
CA ILE A 180 9.21 -9.49 6.86
C ILE A 180 9.85 -10.55 5.96
N LYS A 181 9.49 -11.82 6.12
CA LYS A 181 10.00 -12.91 5.27
C LYS A 181 9.75 -12.64 3.79
N ARG A 182 8.55 -12.16 3.44
CA ARG A 182 8.20 -11.84 2.04
C ARG A 182 8.96 -10.62 1.51
N ARG A 183 9.14 -9.59 2.34
CA ARG A 183 9.95 -8.41 2.00
C ARG A 183 11.41 -8.78 1.74
N LEU A 184 12.02 -9.55 2.63
CA LEU A 184 13.39 -10.07 2.45
C LEU A 184 13.51 -10.93 1.18
N SER A 185 12.50 -11.76 0.88
CA SER A 185 12.56 -12.68 -0.26
C SER A 185 12.69 -12.02 -1.62
N ILE A 186 12.29 -10.75 -1.76
CA ILE A 186 12.39 -10.02 -3.04
C ILE A 186 13.61 -9.10 -3.13
N MET A 187 14.38 -8.95 -2.06
CA MET A 187 15.50 -8.00 -2.02
C MET A 187 16.58 -8.34 -3.04
N LYS A 188 16.84 -9.63 -3.28
CA LYS A 188 17.80 -10.06 -4.29
C LYS A 188 17.38 -9.60 -5.69
N ASP A 189 16.17 -9.98 -6.12
CA ASP A 189 15.66 -9.63 -7.44
C ASP A 189 15.52 -8.10 -7.62
N LEU A 190 15.11 -7.40 -6.56
CA LEU A 190 15.02 -5.94 -6.55
C LEU A 190 16.39 -5.30 -6.75
N ASN A 191 17.43 -5.78 -6.04
CA ASN A 191 18.80 -5.29 -6.21
C ASN A 191 19.33 -5.57 -7.61
N GLU A 192 19.16 -6.78 -8.13
CA GLU A 192 19.64 -7.15 -9.46
C GLU A 192 19.03 -6.24 -10.55
N CYS A 193 17.71 -6.02 -10.49
CA CYS A 193 17.02 -5.14 -11.42
C CYS A 193 17.42 -3.66 -11.23
N ALA A 194 17.40 -3.16 -10.00
CA ALA A 194 17.73 -1.76 -9.71
C ALA A 194 19.17 -1.43 -10.11
N SER A 195 20.12 -2.30 -9.77
CA SER A 195 21.53 -2.14 -10.13
C SER A 195 21.74 -2.16 -11.63
N PHE A 196 21.11 -3.10 -12.35
CA PHE A 196 21.19 -3.17 -13.81
C PHE A 196 20.72 -1.88 -14.49
N TYR A 197 19.52 -1.40 -14.14
CA TYR A 197 18.98 -0.17 -14.73
C TYR A 197 19.77 1.06 -14.31
N TYR A 198 20.26 1.12 -13.08
CA TYR A 198 21.12 2.22 -12.63
C TYR A 198 22.40 2.31 -13.46
N THR A 199 23.11 1.18 -13.64
CA THR A 199 24.32 1.12 -14.47
C THR A 199 24.06 1.48 -15.93
N LEU A 200 22.88 1.15 -16.47
CA LEU A 200 22.53 1.50 -17.84
C LEU A 200 22.47 3.03 -18.07
N PHE A 201 22.01 3.79 -17.06
CA PHE A 201 21.89 5.25 -17.14
C PHE A 201 23.12 6.00 -16.59
N SER A 202 23.84 5.40 -15.65
CA SER A 202 25.05 5.96 -15.02
C SER A 202 26.21 4.95 -15.07
N PRO A 203 26.79 4.66 -16.25
CA PRO A 203 27.76 3.56 -16.42
C PRO A 203 29.14 3.81 -15.80
N GLN A 204 29.46 5.04 -15.41
CA GLN A 204 30.77 5.44 -14.86
C GLN A 204 30.72 5.89 -13.39
N GLU A 205 29.58 5.73 -12.71
CA GLU A 205 29.38 6.18 -11.32
C GLU A 205 29.31 5.01 -10.32
N ASP A 206 28.90 5.36 -9.10
CA ASP A 206 28.62 4.49 -7.96
C ASP A 206 27.67 3.32 -8.32
N ARG A 207 27.72 2.28 -7.48
CA ARG A 207 26.79 1.15 -7.58
C ARG A 207 25.57 1.40 -6.71
N LEU A 208 24.38 1.19 -7.26
CA LEU A 208 23.15 1.18 -6.49
C LEU A 208 22.98 -0.18 -5.79
N SER A 209 22.81 -0.14 -4.47
CA SER A 209 22.30 -1.23 -3.65
C SER A 209 21.08 -0.77 -2.85
N VAL A 210 20.20 -1.72 -2.54
CA VAL A 210 18.98 -1.52 -1.77
C VAL A 210 18.99 -2.52 -0.62
N GLU A 211 18.84 -2.06 0.61
CA GLU A 211 18.94 -2.92 1.79
C GLU A 211 17.70 -2.81 2.65
N TYR A 212 17.16 -3.95 3.08
CA TYR A 212 16.02 -3.96 4.00
C TYR A 212 16.51 -3.98 5.45
N ALA A 213 16.39 -2.85 6.13
CA ALA A 213 16.79 -2.68 7.52
C ALA A 213 15.60 -2.96 8.47
N LEU A 214 15.77 -3.98 9.30
CA LEU A 214 14.80 -4.36 10.32
C LEU A 214 14.81 -3.37 11.50
N SER A 215 13.65 -3.15 12.11
CA SER A 215 13.51 -2.36 13.35
C SER A 215 14.09 -3.04 14.61
N PHE A 216 14.64 -4.24 14.45
CA PHE A 216 15.25 -5.08 15.48
C PHE A 216 16.41 -5.91 14.89
N GLN A 217 17.32 -6.36 15.75
CA GLN A 217 18.42 -7.23 15.36
C GLN A 217 17.90 -8.63 15.02
N LEU A 218 18.23 -9.13 13.84
CA LEU A 218 17.92 -10.50 13.43
C LEU A 218 19.00 -11.47 13.92
N ASN A 219 18.58 -12.50 14.65
CA ASN A 219 19.42 -13.65 15.03
C ASN A 219 19.02 -14.87 14.16
N GLU A 220 18.64 -15.99 14.76
CA GLU A 220 18.33 -17.23 14.05
C GLU A 220 16.97 -17.22 13.34
N SER A 221 15.95 -16.63 13.98
CA SER A 221 14.57 -16.66 13.52
C SER A 221 13.93 -15.29 13.59
N ILE A 222 13.29 -14.86 12.49
CA ILE A 222 12.53 -13.60 12.42
C ILE A 222 11.47 -13.55 13.53
N LYS A 223 10.79 -14.67 13.80
CA LYS A 223 9.70 -14.71 14.79
C LYS A 223 10.23 -14.53 16.21
N GLU A 224 11.32 -15.23 16.54
CA GLU A 224 11.93 -15.18 17.87
C GLU A 224 12.56 -13.82 18.14
N SER A 225 13.38 -13.31 17.21
CA SER A 225 13.99 -11.99 17.33
C SER A 225 12.95 -10.87 17.42
N PHE A 226 11.84 -10.98 16.66
CA PHE A 226 10.76 -10.01 16.77
C PHE A 226 10.07 -10.10 18.14
N ASN A 227 9.75 -11.31 18.61
CA ASN A 227 9.14 -11.52 19.92
C ASN A 227 10.04 -11.03 21.07
N GLU A 228 11.33 -11.29 21.01
CA GLU A 228 12.30 -10.81 21.99
C GLU A 228 12.36 -9.28 22.00
N SER A 229 12.49 -8.66 20.82
CA SER A 229 12.61 -7.20 20.71
C SER A 229 11.35 -6.46 21.18
N ILE A 230 10.16 -6.95 20.84
CA ILE A 230 8.91 -6.30 21.27
C ILE A 230 8.69 -6.42 22.78
N ASN A 231 9.09 -7.55 23.39
CA ASN A 231 9.02 -7.72 24.84
C ASN A 231 10.06 -6.87 25.57
N LYS A 232 11.28 -6.76 25.04
CA LYS A 232 12.33 -5.90 25.60
C LYS A 232 11.95 -4.42 25.60
N ARG A 233 11.16 -3.97 24.61
CA ARG A 233 10.67 -2.59 24.50
C ARG A 233 9.29 -2.35 25.12
N ARG A 234 8.73 -3.33 25.84
CA ARG A 234 7.35 -3.26 26.35
C ARG A 234 7.07 -2.00 27.18
N GLU A 235 7.94 -1.68 28.14
CA GLU A 235 7.78 -0.48 28.98
C GLU A 235 7.87 0.80 28.15
N GLU A 236 8.84 0.88 27.23
CA GLU A 236 8.98 2.03 26.32
C GLU A 236 7.73 2.21 25.43
N GLU A 237 7.13 1.12 24.97
CA GLU A 237 5.88 1.15 24.18
C GLU A 237 4.67 1.61 25.01
N LEU A 238 4.61 1.25 26.30
CA LEU A 238 3.58 1.70 27.23
C LEU A 238 3.69 3.20 27.49
N GLU A 239 4.91 3.70 27.74
CA GLU A 239 5.19 5.13 27.93
C GLU A 239 4.88 5.94 26.66
N LYS A 240 5.32 5.46 25.50
CA LYS A 240 5.10 6.16 24.22
C LYS A 240 3.68 6.02 23.71
N GLY A 241 2.94 4.99 24.15
CA GLY A 241 1.57 4.71 23.74
C GLY A 241 1.46 4.18 22.31
N MET A 242 2.51 3.55 21.80
CA MET A 242 2.57 3.02 20.43
C MET A 242 3.59 1.89 20.30
N THR A 243 3.36 1.00 19.34
CA THR A 243 4.30 -0.06 18.96
C THR A 243 5.55 0.54 18.28
N LEU A 244 6.72 0.03 18.65
CA LEU A 244 8.04 0.51 18.23
C LEU A 244 8.83 -0.55 17.46
N THR A 245 8.37 -1.81 17.44
CA THR A 245 9.02 -2.92 16.75
C THR A 245 8.09 -3.58 15.73
N GLY A 246 8.62 -3.91 14.54
CA GLY A 246 7.95 -4.69 13.49
C GLY A 246 7.95 -4.02 12.11
N PRO A 247 7.36 -4.65 11.08
CA PRO A 247 7.45 -4.19 9.69
C PRO A 247 6.88 -2.81 9.38
N HIS A 248 6.11 -2.22 10.29
CA HIS A 248 5.67 -0.82 10.17
C HIS A 248 6.75 0.22 10.53
N ARG A 249 7.86 -0.24 11.12
CA ARG A 249 9.02 0.56 11.55
C ARG A 249 10.30 0.25 10.77
N ASP A 250 10.35 -0.86 10.04
CA ASP A 250 11.47 -1.25 9.17
C ASP A 250 11.70 -0.23 8.04
N GLU A 251 12.88 -0.26 7.44
CA GLU A 251 13.33 0.64 6.37
C GLU A 251 13.84 -0.13 5.14
N LEU A 252 13.76 0.50 3.98
CA LEU A 252 14.37 0.08 2.72
C LEU A 252 15.36 1.15 2.22
#